data_AF-A0A261KP16-F1
#
_entry.id   AF-A0A261KP16-F1
#
_cell.length_a   1.000
_cell.length_b   1.000
_cell.length_c   1.000
_cell.angle_alpha   90.00
_cell.angle_beta   90.00
_cell.angle_gamma   90.00
#
_symmetry.space_group_name_H-M   'P 1'
#
loop_
_entity.id
_entity.type
_entity.pdbx_description
1 polymer ?
#
loop_
_entity_poly.entity_id
_entity_poly.type
_entity_poly.pdbx_seq_one_letter_code
_entity_poly.pdbx_strand_id
1 'polypeptide(L)'
;MSQIPTEKIYLEIGFRSPETDGNLKTIELLGVPGQRLNNGECVVSNKTKSFFDKLIVRELFRQSRLLPNCNFEYLKIWLYDTEIGNNERGYSVPTIDEGDLEISCNVPGSKLERIYVLDNELTGQERQSWRRNAENLFNPLFIKFIAPPELPSLLSEESIANNPLIQLFKPFVEVIDKTNETIDKYAKMKQSLFFNALIIQID
;
A
#
# COMPACT_ATOMS: atom_id res chain seq x y z
N MET A 1 -12.77 3.69 35.59
CA MET A 1 -13.16 4.14 34.25
C MET A 1 -12.72 3.07 33.27
N SER A 2 -13.66 2.26 32.79
CA SER A 2 -13.36 1.20 31.83
C SER A 2 -12.97 1.85 30.51
N GLN A 3 -11.74 1.63 30.05
CA GLN A 3 -11.33 1.97 28.70
C GLN A 3 -12.23 1.18 27.76
N ILE A 4 -13.17 1.85 27.11
CA ILE A 4 -13.93 1.25 26.00
C ILE A 4 -12.86 0.89 24.96
N PRO A 5 -12.74 -0.38 24.54
CA PRO A 5 -11.79 -0.74 23.51
C PRO A 5 -12.09 0.11 22.29
N THR A 6 -11.10 0.86 21.82
CA THR A 6 -11.22 1.67 20.61
C THR A 6 -11.46 0.71 19.45
N GLU A 7 -12.72 0.59 19.03
CA GLU A 7 -13.12 -0.20 17.88
C GLU A 7 -12.27 0.23 16.68
N LYS A 8 -11.67 -0.73 15.97
CA LYS A 8 -10.85 -0.42 14.79
C LYS A 8 -11.79 0.10 13.70
N ILE A 9 -11.61 1.36 13.31
CA ILE A 9 -12.43 2.00 12.27
C ILE A 9 -11.68 1.91 10.95
N TYR A 10 -12.34 1.32 9.95
CA TYR A 10 -11.86 1.27 8.58
C TYR A 10 -12.81 2.04 7.66
N LEU A 11 -12.24 2.82 6.76
CA LEU A 11 -12.96 3.76 5.90
C LEU A 11 -12.59 3.55 4.43
N GLU A 12 -13.42 4.13 3.58
CA GLU A 12 -13.20 4.28 2.14
C GLU A 12 -12.63 5.67 1.84
N ILE A 13 -11.68 5.75 0.90
CA ILE A 13 -11.19 7.00 0.36
C ILE A 13 -11.07 6.96 -1.16
N GLY A 14 -11.65 7.98 -1.81
CA GLY A 14 -11.55 8.17 -3.27
C GLY A 14 -10.43 9.12 -3.67
N PHE A 15 -9.81 8.82 -4.81
CA PHE A 15 -8.79 9.61 -5.48
C PHE A 15 -9.16 9.82 -6.94
N ARG A 16 -8.98 11.05 -7.43
CA ARG A 16 -9.14 11.38 -8.84
C ARG A 16 -7.76 11.61 -9.47
N SER A 17 -7.61 11.14 -10.69
CA SER A 17 -6.39 11.32 -11.47
C SER A 17 -6.11 12.82 -11.63
N PRO A 18 -4.89 13.29 -11.31
CA PRO A 18 -4.48 14.64 -11.63
C PRO A 18 -4.15 14.81 -13.13
N GLU A 19 -4.13 13.71 -13.89
CA GLU A 19 -3.64 13.65 -15.26
C GLU A 19 -4.81 13.59 -16.26
N THR A 20 -4.79 14.44 -17.29
CA THR A 20 -5.82 14.45 -18.35
C THR A 20 -5.67 13.28 -19.32
N ASP A 21 -4.43 12.83 -19.53
CA ASP A 21 -4.06 12.00 -20.68
C ASP A 21 -3.95 10.49 -20.37
N GLY A 22 -4.46 10.04 -19.23
CA GLY A 22 -4.54 8.61 -18.87
C GLY A 22 -5.98 8.10 -18.84
N ASN A 23 -6.21 6.83 -19.16
CA ASN A 23 -7.57 6.24 -19.13
C ASN A 23 -8.08 6.05 -17.70
N LEU A 24 -7.21 5.69 -16.76
CA LEU A 24 -7.56 5.55 -15.35
C LEU A 24 -7.87 6.91 -14.73
N LYS A 25 -9.14 7.13 -14.37
CA LYS A 25 -9.65 8.40 -13.84
C LYS A 25 -9.81 8.40 -12.34
N THR A 26 -10.19 7.27 -11.75
CA THR A 26 -10.54 7.21 -10.34
C THR A 26 -10.05 5.93 -9.69
N ILE A 27 -9.58 6.04 -8.46
CA ILE A 27 -9.20 4.92 -7.61
C ILE A 27 -9.88 5.10 -6.26
N GLU A 28 -10.56 4.06 -5.79
CA GLU A 28 -11.09 3.97 -4.43
C GLU A 28 -10.29 2.96 -3.62
N LEU A 29 -9.88 3.36 -2.42
CA LEU A 29 -9.24 2.45 -1.46
C LEU A 29 -10.21 2.16 -0.32
N LEU A 30 -10.43 0.87 -0.07
CA LEU A 30 -11.29 0.34 0.98
C LEU A 30 -10.44 -0.33 2.06
N GLY A 31 -10.87 -0.26 3.31
CA GLY A 31 -10.13 -0.82 4.44
C GLY A 31 -9.03 0.11 4.96
N VAL A 32 -9.15 1.43 4.76
CA VAL A 32 -8.15 2.40 5.22
C VAL A 32 -8.37 2.74 6.71
N PRO A 33 -7.34 2.67 7.58
CA PRO A 33 -7.48 3.01 8.99
C PRO A 33 -7.94 4.45 9.19
N GLY A 34 -9.05 4.61 9.88
CA GLY A 34 -9.66 5.89 10.27
C GLY A 34 -9.53 6.17 11.76
N GLN A 35 -9.98 7.36 12.14
CA GLN A 35 -10.10 7.77 13.55
C GLN A 35 -11.44 8.46 13.77
N ARG A 36 -12.02 8.27 14.96
CA ARG A 36 -13.21 9.00 15.39
C ARG A 36 -12.78 10.31 16.05
N LEU A 37 -13.29 11.42 15.53
CA LEU A 37 -13.12 12.75 16.12
C LEU A 37 -14.05 12.92 17.32
N ASN A 38 -13.76 13.94 18.15
CA ASN A 38 -14.56 14.26 19.35
C ASN A 38 -16.02 14.61 19.02
N ASN A 39 -16.30 15.05 17.79
CA ASN A 39 -17.66 15.31 17.28
C ASN A 39 -18.40 14.04 16.82
N GLY A 40 -17.77 12.86 16.93
CA GLY A 40 -18.32 11.57 16.52
C GLY A 40 -18.07 11.20 15.05
N GLU A 41 -17.52 12.10 14.25
CA GLU A 41 -17.21 11.91 12.82
C GLU A 41 -16.01 10.98 12.64
N CYS A 42 -16.08 10.07 11.66
CA CYS A 42 -14.98 9.17 11.30
C CYS A 42 -14.21 9.74 10.12
N VAL A 43 -12.90 9.99 10.28
CA VAL A 43 -12.06 10.59 9.24
C VAL A 43 -10.76 9.81 9.03
N VAL A 44 -10.24 9.85 7.81
CA VAL A 44 -8.86 9.42 7.52
C VAL A 44 -7.94 10.63 7.64
N SER A 45 -6.84 10.48 8.39
CA SER A 45 -5.88 11.57 8.56
C SER A 45 -5.21 11.96 7.23
N ASN A 46 -4.85 13.24 7.07
CA ASN A 46 -4.12 13.72 5.88
C ASN A 46 -2.79 12.98 5.66
N LYS A 47 -2.14 12.56 6.75
CA LYS A 47 -0.91 11.75 6.71
C LYS A 47 -1.19 10.37 6.13
N THR A 48 -2.24 9.70 6.58
CA THR A 48 -2.68 8.39 6.06
C THR A 48 -3.09 8.50 4.59
N LYS A 49 -3.89 9.51 4.23
CA LYS A 49 -4.28 9.76 2.84
C LYS A 49 -3.06 9.97 1.94
N SER A 50 -2.11 10.79 2.39
CA SER A 50 -0.88 11.09 1.63
C SER A 50 0.08 9.90 1.54
N PHE A 51 0.05 9.00 2.53
CA PHE A 51 0.80 7.75 2.49
C PHE A 51 0.29 6.85 1.37
N PHE A 52 -1.01 6.57 1.36
CA PHE A 52 -1.62 5.72 0.33
C PHE A 52 -1.61 6.35 -1.06
N ASP A 53 -1.74 7.68 -1.14
CA ASP A 53 -1.58 8.40 -2.40
C ASP A 53 -0.21 8.09 -3.03
N LYS A 54 0.87 8.20 -2.25
CA LYS A 54 2.22 7.94 -2.76
C LYS A 54 2.54 6.47 -2.96
N LEU A 55 2.01 5.60 -2.10
CA LEU A 55 2.34 4.17 -2.10
C LEU A 55 1.66 3.43 -3.26
N ILE A 56 0.38 3.73 -3.52
CA ILE A 56 -0.47 2.99 -4.44
C ILE A 56 -0.97 3.91 -5.56
N VAL A 57 -1.77 4.91 -5.21
CA VAL A 57 -2.64 5.66 -6.13
C VAL A 57 -1.85 6.37 -7.23
N ARG A 58 -0.88 7.20 -6.84
CA ARG A 58 -0.08 8.00 -7.77
C ARG A 58 0.77 7.13 -8.68
N GLU A 59 1.24 5.99 -8.16
CA GLU A 59 1.97 5.03 -9.00
C GLU A 59 1.05 4.42 -10.06
N LEU A 60 -0.17 4.01 -9.69
CA LEU A 60 -1.14 3.47 -10.65
C LEU A 60 -1.56 4.50 -11.71
N PHE A 61 -1.83 5.74 -11.34
CA PHE A 61 -2.11 6.80 -12.33
C PHE A 61 -0.92 7.06 -13.25
N ARG A 62 0.31 7.00 -12.73
CA ARG A 62 1.51 7.18 -13.56
C ARG A 62 1.71 6.02 -14.53
N GLN A 63 1.55 4.79 -14.06
CA GLN A 63 1.74 3.58 -14.86
C GLN A 63 0.66 3.41 -15.92
N SER A 64 -0.60 3.76 -15.61
CA SER A 64 -1.69 3.66 -16.58
C SER A 64 -1.47 4.51 -17.83
N ARG A 65 -0.84 5.68 -17.69
CA ARG A 65 -0.44 6.55 -18.83
C ARG A 65 0.58 5.92 -19.77
N LEU A 66 1.40 5.00 -19.26
CA LEU A 66 2.42 4.31 -20.04
C LEU A 66 1.86 3.08 -20.76
N LEU A 67 0.57 2.75 -20.54
CA LEU A 67 -0.11 1.60 -21.09
C LEU A 67 -1.18 2.06 -22.09
N PRO A 68 -0.82 2.27 -23.38
CA PRO A 68 -1.74 2.85 -24.36
C PRO A 68 -2.99 2.00 -24.62
N ASN A 69 -2.94 0.70 -24.32
CA ASN A 69 -4.04 -0.24 -24.51
C ASN A 69 -4.78 -0.57 -23.19
N CYS A 70 -4.43 0.08 -22.08
CA CYS A 70 -5.11 -0.12 -20.80
C CYS A 70 -6.35 0.76 -20.74
N ASN A 71 -7.53 0.16 -20.77
CA ASN A 71 -8.84 0.83 -20.77
C ASN A 71 -9.50 0.89 -19.39
N PHE A 72 -8.74 0.65 -18.31
CA PHE A 72 -9.28 0.67 -16.95
C PHE A 72 -9.59 2.11 -16.55
N GLU A 73 -10.87 2.45 -16.42
CA GLU A 73 -11.29 3.81 -16.09
C GLU A 73 -11.37 4.00 -14.58
N TYR A 74 -11.78 2.95 -13.87
CA TYR A 74 -12.03 2.97 -12.45
C TYR A 74 -11.50 1.71 -11.76
N LEU A 75 -10.92 1.90 -10.57
CA LEU A 75 -10.45 0.80 -9.72
C LEU A 75 -11.02 0.93 -8.32
N LYS A 76 -11.57 -0.17 -7.78
CA LYS A 76 -11.75 -0.37 -6.33
C LYS A 76 -10.66 -1.28 -5.81
N ILE A 77 -10.01 -0.88 -4.73
CA ILE A 77 -8.88 -1.60 -4.15
C ILE A 77 -9.13 -1.82 -2.66
N TRP A 78 -9.21 -3.08 -2.23
CA TRP A 78 -9.29 -3.45 -0.81
C TRP A 78 -7.89 -3.75 -0.25
N LEU A 79 -7.57 -3.17 0.92
CA LEU A 79 -6.30 -3.37 1.63
C LEU A 79 -6.30 -4.67 2.44
N TYR A 80 -6.11 -5.79 1.77
CA TYR A 80 -6.38 -7.13 2.30
C TYR A 80 -5.21 -7.72 3.10
N ASP A 81 -5.51 -8.20 4.31
CA ASP A 81 -4.60 -9.05 5.08
C ASP A 81 -5.04 -10.51 4.93
N THR A 82 -4.17 -11.34 4.35
CA THR A 82 -4.42 -12.76 4.10
C THR A 82 -4.39 -13.61 5.37
N GLU A 83 -3.83 -13.10 6.47
CA GLU A 83 -3.68 -13.83 7.73
C GLU A 83 -4.87 -13.58 8.69
N ILE A 84 -5.61 -12.50 8.47
CA ILE A 84 -6.76 -12.12 9.31
C ILE A 84 -8.06 -12.74 8.76
N GLY A 85 -8.88 -13.32 9.64
CA GLY A 85 -10.19 -13.84 9.26
C GLY A 85 -11.24 -12.74 8.98
N ASN A 86 -12.27 -13.05 8.19
CA ASN A 86 -13.33 -12.08 7.84
C ASN A 86 -14.00 -11.42 9.05
N ASN A 87 -14.17 -12.15 10.15
CA ASN A 87 -14.80 -11.64 11.37
C ASN A 87 -13.94 -10.62 12.14
N GLU A 88 -12.63 -10.58 11.89
CA GLU A 88 -11.68 -9.75 12.62
C GLU A 88 -11.23 -8.51 11.83
N ARG A 89 -11.43 -8.52 10.50
CA ARG A 89 -10.97 -7.48 9.59
C ARG A 89 -11.69 -6.14 9.77
N GLY A 90 -12.95 -6.17 10.23
CA GLY A 90 -13.74 -4.96 10.49
C GLY A 90 -14.29 -4.25 9.24
N TYR A 91 -14.16 -4.84 8.05
CA TYR A 91 -14.80 -4.39 6.82
C TYR A 91 -14.96 -5.55 5.82
N SER A 92 -15.94 -5.43 4.92
CA SER A 92 -16.25 -6.45 3.92
C SER A 92 -15.27 -6.43 2.76
N VAL A 93 -14.90 -7.62 2.28
CA VAL A 93 -14.10 -7.82 1.07
C VAL A 93 -14.87 -8.71 0.09
N PRO A 94 -14.66 -8.56 -1.22
CA PRO A 94 -15.23 -9.46 -2.22
C PRO A 94 -14.68 -10.88 -2.05
N THR A 95 -15.43 -11.85 -2.55
CA THR A 95 -14.95 -13.25 -2.61
C THR A 95 -13.92 -13.35 -3.73
N ILE A 96 -12.84 -14.07 -3.46
CA ILE A 96 -11.81 -14.40 -4.46
C ILE A 96 -12.05 -15.84 -4.89
N ASP A 97 -12.09 -16.10 -6.19
CA ASP A 97 -12.28 -17.43 -6.76
C ASP A 97 -11.23 -17.80 -7.82
N GLU A 98 -11.39 -18.96 -8.46
CA GLU A 98 -10.43 -19.49 -9.45
C GLU A 98 -10.43 -18.72 -10.79
N GLY A 99 -11.47 -17.92 -11.05
CA GLY A 99 -11.56 -17.04 -12.20
C GLY A 99 -10.61 -15.85 -12.09
N ASP A 100 -10.39 -15.38 -10.86
CA ASP A 100 -9.59 -14.21 -10.57
C ASP A 100 -8.11 -14.39 -10.92
N LEU A 101 -7.47 -13.28 -11.28
CA LEU A 101 -6.05 -13.24 -11.54
C LEU A 101 -5.29 -13.04 -10.23
N GLU A 102 -4.58 -14.07 -9.78
CA GLU A 102 -3.56 -13.93 -8.74
C GLU A 102 -2.22 -13.50 -9.37
N ILE A 103 -1.70 -12.36 -8.91
CA ILE A 103 -0.35 -11.88 -9.19
C ILE A 103 0.46 -12.03 -7.91
N SER A 104 1.37 -13.00 -7.87
CA SER A 104 2.25 -13.22 -6.72
C SER A 104 3.49 -12.32 -6.80
N CYS A 105 3.92 -11.79 -5.65
CA CYS A 105 5.11 -10.97 -5.55
C CYS A 105 6.38 -11.79 -5.84
N ASN A 106 7.23 -11.26 -6.71
CA ASN A 106 8.57 -11.79 -6.98
C ASN A 106 9.69 -10.81 -6.55
N VAL A 107 9.33 -9.73 -5.86
CA VAL A 107 10.26 -8.66 -5.46
C VAL A 107 10.76 -8.93 -4.03
N PRO A 108 12.07 -9.20 -3.84
CA PRO A 108 12.62 -9.44 -2.51
C PRO A 108 12.40 -8.25 -1.57
N GLY A 109 11.96 -8.54 -0.35
CA GLY A 109 11.75 -7.52 0.69
C GLY A 109 10.48 -6.69 0.56
N SER A 110 9.63 -6.95 -0.45
CA SER A 110 8.29 -6.37 -0.51
C SER A 110 7.41 -6.91 0.63
N LYS A 111 6.71 -6.01 1.33
CA LYS A 111 5.64 -6.35 2.28
C LYS A 111 4.32 -6.68 1.60
N LEU A 112 4.15 -6.29 0.34
CA LEU A 112 3.03 -6.72 -0.49
C LEU A 112 3.41 -8.06 -1.12
N GLU A 113 2.65 -9.09 -0.79
CA GLU A 113 2.87 -10.48 -1.18
C GLU A 113 2.04 -10.88 -2.38
N ARG A 114 0.81 -10.37 -2.49
CA ARG A 114 -0.14 -10.75 -3.56
C ARG A 114 -1.01 -9.60 -4.01
N ILE A 115 -1.44 -9.66 -5.26
CA ILE A 115 -2.52 -8.83 -5.80
C ILE A 115 -3.51 -9.77 -6.47
N TYR A 116 -4.78 -9.70 -6.05
CA TYR A 116 -5.89 -10.39 -6.68
C TYR A 116 -6.65 -9.41 -7.53
N VAL A 117 -6.80 -9.68 -8.83
CA VAL A 117 -7.60 -8.86 -9.74
C VAL A 117 -8.84 -9.64 -10.12
N LEU A 118 -10.00 -9.10 -9.75
CA LEU A 118 -11.27 -9.79 -9.92
C LEU A 118 -11.63 -9.92 -11.41
N ASP A 119 -11.99 -11.13 -11.83
CA ASP A 119 -12.41 -11.41 -13.21
C ASP A 119 -13.87 -10.97 -13.43
N ASN A 120 -14.10 -10.24 -14.52
CA ASN A 120 -15.44 -9.80 -14.93
C ASN A 120 -16.02 -10.77 -15.98
N GLU A 121 -15.99 -12.07 -15.68
CA GLU A 121 -16.48 -13.14 -16.56
C GLU A 121 -15.86 -13.11 -17.97
N LEU A 122 -14.63 -12.60 -18.10
CA LEU A 122 -13.99 -12.40 -19.40
C LEU A 122 -13.55 -13.73 -20.00
N THR A 123 -13.66 -13.85 -21.33
CA THR A 123 -13.27 -15.08 -22.05
C THR A 123 -12.37 -14.80 -23.25
N GLY A 124 -11.67 -15.84 -23.73
CA GLY A 124 -10.89 -15.77 -24.96
C GLY A 124 -9.80 -14.70 -24.99
N GLN A 125 -9.74 -13.94 -26.09
CA GLN A 125 -8.72 -12.90 -26.30
C GLN A 125 -8.88 -11.70 -25.36
N GLU A 126 -10.12 -11.37 -24.97
CA GLU A 126 -10.40 -10.27 -24.05
C GLU A 126 -9.78 -10.53 -22.69
N ARG A 127 -9.98 -11.74 -22.14
CA ARG A 127 -9.34 -12.18 -20.89
C ARG A 127 -7.81 -12.12 -20.97
N GLN A 128 -7.22 -12.52 -22.09
CA GLN A 128 -5.77 -12.47 -22.27
C GLN A 128 -5.24 -11.02 -22.30
N SER A 129 -5.96 -10.12 -22.98
CA SER A 129 -5.62 -8.70 -23.04
C SER A 129 -5.76 -8.05 -21.65
N TRP A 130 -6.87 -8.30 -20.97
CA TRP A 130 -7.14 -7.85 -19.61
C TRP A 130 -6.05 -8.30 -18.65
N ARG A 131 -5.71 -9.60 -18.66
CA ARG A 131 -4.66 -10.16 -17.81
C ARG A 131 -3.32 -9.47 -18.03
N ARG A 132 -2.92 -9.29 -19.30
CA ARG A 132 -1.67 -8.61 -19.64
C ARG A 132 -1.67 -7.15 -19.16
N ASN A 133 -2.78 -6.44 -19.34
CA ASN A 133 -2.91 -5.06 -18.88
C ASN A 133 -2.87 -4.96 -17.35
N ALA A 134 -3.55 -5.87 -16.65
CA ALA A 134 -3.54 -5.97 -15.20
C ALA A 134 -2.13 -6.26 -14.66
N GLU A 135 -1.44 -7.28 -15.19
CA GLU A 135 -0.06 -7.60 -14.82
C GLU A 135 0.87 -6.40 -15.05
N ASN A 136 0.76 -5.72 -16.20
CA ASN A 136 1.57 -4.55 -16.51
C ASN A 136 1.30 -3.36 -15.59
N LEU A 137 0.04 -3.14 -15.21
CA LEU A 137 -0.36 -2.04 -14.36
C LEU A 137 0.02 -2.27 -12.89
N PHE A 138 -0.16 -3.50 -12.39
CA PHE A 138 -0.08 -3.80 -10.97
C PHE A 138 1.27 -4.35 -10.51
N ASN A 139 2.02 -5.08 -11.36
CA ASN A 139 3.35 -5.58 -10.98
C ASN A 139 4.31 -4.48 -10.45
N PRO A 140 4.35 -3.26 -11.02
CA PRO A 140 5.22 -2.21 -10.51
C PRO A 140 4.94 -1.80 -9.06
N LEU A 141 3.75 -2.10 -8.51
CA LEU A 141 3.42 -1.77 -7.13
C LEU A 141 4.32 -2.48 -6.12
N PHE A 142 4.69 -3.75 -6.32
CA PHE A 142 5.45 -4.53 -5.34
C PHE A 142 6.73 -3.81 -4.87
N ILE A 143 7.44 -3.13 -5.77
CA ILE A 143 8.67 -2.39 -5.45
C ILE A 143 8.39 -1.23 -4.46
N LYS A 144 7.19 -0.64 -4.47
CA LYS A 144 6.81 0.45 -3.56
C LYS A 144 6.66 -0.01 -2.12
N PHE A 145 6.41 -1.31 -1.92
CA PHE A 145 6.20 -1.94 -0.62
C PHE A 145 7.48 -2.50 0.01
N ILE A 146 8.64 -2.25 -0.58
CA ILE A 146 9.92 -2.49 0.09
C ILE A 146 10.03 -1.50 1.25
N ALA A 147 10.01 -2.01 2.47
CA ALA A 147 10.24 -1.22 3.67
C ALA A 147 11.75 -0.90 3.78
N PRO A 148 12.13 0.33 4.14
CA PRO A 148 13.52 0.63 4.46
C PRO A 148 13.96 -0.23 5.66
N PRO A 149 15.25 -0.63 5.73
CA PRO A 149 15.75 -1.46 6.81
C PRO A 149 15.49 -0.82 8.17
N GLU A 150 15.11 -1.65 9.14
CA GLU A 150 15.03 -1.21 10.53
C GLU A 150 16.44 -0.82 11.00
N LEU A 151 16.57 0.36 11.59
CA LEU A 151 17.84 0.76 12.19
C LEU A 151 18.13 -0.19 13.35
N PRO A 152 19.32 -0.82 13.40
CA PRO A 152 19.65 -1.72 14.49
C PRO A 152 19.57 -0.97 15.83
N SER A 153 19.04 -1.64 16.86
CA SER A 153 18.89 -1.11 18.22
C SER A 153 20.22 -0.67 18.87
N LEU A 154 21.36 -1.06 18.28
CA LEU A 154 22.73 -0.62 18.60
C LEU A 154 23.05 0.83 18.21
N LEU A 155 22.13 1.53 17.54
CA LEU A 155 22.24 2.95 17.19
C LEU A 155 21.33 3.84 18.06
N SER A 156 20.85 3.35 19.21
CA SER A 156 20.29 4.25 20.22
C SER A 156 21.40 5.19 20.72
N GLU A 157 21.09 6.45 20.98
CA GLU A 157 22.06 7.46 21.44
C GLU A 157 22.92 6.96 22.62
N GLU A 158 22.34 6.10 23.48
CA GLU A 158 23.02 5.45 24.62
C GLU A 158 24.07 4.39 24.22
N SER A 159 23.89 3.69 23.10
CA SER A 159 24.80 2.62 22.64
C SER A 159 25.92 3.13 21.74
N ILE A 160 25.70 4.26 21.05
CA ILE A 160 26.73 4.99 20.28
C ILE A 160 27.79 5.61 21.21
N ALA A 161 27.39 6.05 22.42
CA ALA A 161 28.29 6.65 23.40
C ALA A 161 29.27 5.64 24.04
N ASN A 162 28.89 4.37 24.12
CA ASN A 162 29.57 3.38 24.96
C ASN A 162 30.36 2.30 24.19
N ASN A 163 30.40 2.34 22.86
CA ASN A 163 31.07 1.30 22.07
C ASN A 163 32.15 1.87 21.13
N PRO A 164 33.45 1.66 21.41
CA PRO A 164 34.55 2.28 20.65
C PRO A 164 34.63 1.83 19.19
N LEU A 165 34.05 0.67 18.85
CA LEU A 165 33.95 0.20 17.45
C LEU A 165 32.91 0.99 16.64
N ILE A 166 31.86 1.52 17.27
CA ILE A 166 30.81 2.31 16.59
C ILE A 166 31.33 3.72 16.25
N GLN A 167 32.27 4.26 17.05
CA GLN A 167 32.92 5.54 16.74
C GLN A 167 33.76 5.51 15.45
N LEU A 168 34.28 4.35 15.04
CA LEU A 168 34.98 4.20 13.75
C LEU A 168 34.03 4.32 12.55
N PHE A 169 32.73 4.03 12.73
CA PHE A 169 31.70 4.16 11.71
C PHE A 169 30.91 5.49 11.81
N LYS A 170 31.31 6.42 12.69
CA LYS A 170 30.70 7.77 12.80
C LYS A 170 30.48 8.48 11.46
N PRO A 171 31.38 8.41 10.46
CA PRO A 171 31.14 9.05 9.17
C PRO A 171 29.95 8.43 8.41
N PHE A 172 29.67 7.14 8.61
CA PHE A 172 28.49 6.48 8.05
C PHE A 172 27.22 6.80 8.86
N VAL A 173 27.33 6.92 10.18
CA VAL A 173 26.20 7.27 11.07
C VAL A 173 25.74 8.72 10.88
N GLU A 174 26.67 9.69 10.74
CA GLU A 174 26.30 11.09 10.45
C GLU A 174 25.69 11.26 9.04
N VAL A 175 26.06 10.40 8.09
CA VAL A 175 25.38 10.33 6.78
C VAL A 175 24.00 9.72 6.92
N ILE A 176 23.77 8.77 7.84
CA ILE A 176 22.46 8.18 8.13
C ILE A 176 21.52 9.18 8.85
N ASP A 177 22.03 9.99 9.78
CA ASP A 177 21.22 11.00 10.48
C ASP A 177 20.82 12.18 9.57
N LYS A 178 21.73 12.65 8.70
CA LYS A 178 21.38 13.64 7.67
C LYS A 178 20.50 13.08 6.56
N THR A 179 20.58 11.78 6.31
CA THR A 179 19.66 11.15 5.38
C THR A 179 18.31 10.86 6.04
N ASN A 180 18.15 10.75 7.36
CA ASN A 180 16.83 10.49 7.97
C ASN A 180 15.78 11.61 7.78
N GLU A 181 16.21 12.86 7.63
CA GLU A 181 15.31 13.94 7.19
C GLU A 181 15.02 13.91 5.67
N THR A 182 15.77 13.10 4.92
CA THR A 182 15.68 12.89 3.45
C THR A 182 15.15 11.47 3.07
N ILE A 183 15.15 10.53 4.02
CA ILE A 183 14.78 9.11 3.91
C ILE A 183 13.27 9.03 4.05
N ASP A 184 12.67 8.22 3.18
CA ASP A 184 11.23 7.98 3.03
C ASP A 184 10.39 8.41 4.25
N LYS A 185 9.68 9.54 4.12
CA LYS A 185 8.80 10.13 5.13
C LYS A 185 7.78 9.13 5.71
N TYR A 186 7.57 8.01 5.02
CA TYR A 186 6.63 6.95 5.39
C TYR A 186 7.31 5.63 5.80
N ALA A 187 8.62 5.62 6.07
CA ALA A 187 9.39 4.45 6.50
C ALA A 187 8.69 3.64 7.59
N LYS A 188 8.34 4.29 8.70
CA LYS A 188 7.64 3.65 9.83
C LYS A 188 6.29 3.05 9.40
N MET A 189 5.54 3.75 8.55
CA MET A 189 4.23 3.28 8.07
C MET A 189 4.35 2.09 7.11
N LYS A 190 5.45 2.00 6.34
CA LYS A 190 5.76 0.83 5.52
C LYS A 190 6.19 -0.36 6.36
N GLN A 191 6.99 -0.14 7.40
CA GLN A 191 7.40 -1.19 8.33
C GLN A 191 6.19 -1.78 9.09
N SER A 192 5.24 -0.92 9.48
CA SER A 192 4.02 -1.30 10.19
C SER A 192 2.80 -1.48 9.27
N LEU A 193 2.98 -1.96 8.04
CA LEU A 193 1.85 -2.25 7.15
C LEU A 193 0.95 -3.32 7.79
N PHE A 194 -0.36 -3.05 7.79
CA PHE A 194 -1.37 -3.92 8.39
C PHE A 194 -2.03 -4.87 7.37
N PHE A 195 -1.54 -4.86 6.13
CA PHE A 195 -2.05 -5.68 5.04
C PHE A 195 -0.86 -6.16 4.21
N ASN A 196 -1.02 -7.31 3.57
CA ASN A 196 0.00 -7.94 2.74
C ASN A 196 -0.52 -8.30 1.34
N ALA A 197 -1.77 -7.99 1.02
CA ALA A 197 -2.36 -8.19 -0.29
C ALA A 197 -3.28 -7.05 -0.70
N LEU A 198 -3.52 -6.92 -2.00
CA LEU A 198 -4.56 -6.05 -2.56
C LEU A 198 -5.59 -6.91 -3.29
N ILE A 199 -6.87 -6.58 -3.13
CA ILE A 199 -7.92 -7.08 -4.02
C ILE A 199 -8.34 -5.91 -4.90
N ILE A 200 -8.41 -6.11 -6.21
CA ILE A 200 -8.65 -5.06 -7.19
C ILE A 200 -9.84 -5.46 -8.06
N GLN A 201 -10.88 -4.64 -8.05
CA GLN A 201 -11.95 -4.69 -9.04
C GLN A 201 -11.71 -3.59 -10.08
N ILE A 202 -11.87 -3.95 -11.34
CA ILE A 202 -11.74 -3.06 -12.49
C ILE A 202 -13.13 -2.86 -13.08
N ASP A 203 -13.56 -1.60 -13.21
CA ASP A 203 -14.77 -1.25 -13.96
C ASP A 203 -14.38 -0.50 -15.26
#